data_AF-A0A257KCT8-F1
#
_entry.id   AF-A0A257KCT8-F1
#
_cell.length_a   1.000
_cell.length_b   1.000
_cell.length_c   1.000
_cell.angle_alpha   90.00
_cell.angle_beta   90.00
_cell.angle_gamma   90.00
#
_symmetry.space_group_name_H-M   'P 1'
#
loop_
_entity.id
_entity.type
_entity.pdbx_description
1 polymer ?
#
loop_
_entity_poly.entity_id
_entity_poly.type
_entity_poly.pdbx_seq_one_letter_code
_entity_poly.pdbx_strand_id
1 'polypeptide(L)'
;MKKAAFFLFSIWCIGIVNGQENFKVFYTDESKVSNYKFDKFIFAHNFFADAFFRTDLYNQLNANEMAAIIETVRQKISKGNAIKFEFPQKDKPNARLIFSIEPETKDGPIIILSTNFDQKTRKYTEDDTNHLVRWYFIKGNLVIYRKNLFSKEEEEKFIKENETGDLVELYMFDEIIQNNIKVEPLINQMLADINATAIQKLYGYLYQQEYFLSINKMDEAEKTNKELNEFYNKNEGAAIEKSYLIIKKMANAEFEIMKILH
;
A
#
# COMPACT_ATOMS: atom_id res chain seq x y z
N MET A 1 -6.56 -0.73 -42.22
CA MET A 1 -6.30 0.13 -41.03
C MET A 1 -7.64 0.40 -40.36
N LYS A 2 -7.98 -0.37 -39.32
CA LYS A 2 -9.24 -0.21 -38.57
C LYS A 2 -9.05 0.90 -37.55
N LYS A 3 -9.84 1.97 -37.67
CA LYS A 3 -9.91 3.06 -36.70
C LYS A 3 -10.54 2.52 -35.42
N ALA A 4 -9.76 2.43 -34.34
CA ALA A 4 -10.29 2.20 -33.01
C ALA A 4 -10.98 3.49 -32.56
N ALA A 5 -12.31 3.46 -32.50
CA ALA A 5 -13.09 4.54 -31.92
C ALA A 5 -12.97 4.44 -30.39
N PHE A 6 -12.30 5.42 -29.80
CA PHE A 6 -12.27 5.63 -28.35
C PHE A 6 -13.69 6.03 -27.91
N PHE A 7 -14.39 5.13 -27.24
CA PHE A 7 -15.69 5.43 -26.64
C PHE A 7 -15.46 6.19 -25.33
N LEU A 8 -15.70 7.50 -25.35
CA LEU A 8 -15.96 8.28 -24.13
C LEU A 8 -17.32 7.83 -23.58
N PHE A 9 -17.32 7.00 -22.55
CA PHE A 9 -18.52 6.73 -21.75
C PHE A 9 -18.51 7.61 -20.51
N SER A 10 -19.23 8.71 -20.59
CA SER A 10 -19.52 9.62 -19.47
C SER A 10 -20.98 9.45 -19.05
N ILE A 11 -21.24 8.48 -18.17
CA ILE A 11 -22.41 8.51 -17.29
C ILE A 11 -21.92 8.05 -15.92
N TRP A 12 -21.53 9.01 -15.08
CA TRP A 12 -21.26 8.76 -13.67
C TRP A 12 -22.58 8.86 -12.92
N CYS A 13 -23.08 7.76 -12.37
CA CYS A 13 -24.14 7.83 -11.37
C CYS A 13 -23.57 8.51 -10.11
N ILE A 14 -24.31 9.50 -9.61
CA ILE A 14 -23.89 10.33 -8.47
C ILE A 14 -24.52 9.75 -7.20
N GLY A 15 -23.84 8.82 -6.55
CA GLY A 15 -24.10 8.45 -5.16
C GLY A 15 -23.26 9.33 -4.24
N ILE A 16 -23.82 10.47 -3.82
CA ILE A 16 -23.19 11.28 -2.77
C ILE A 16 -23.45 10.56 -1.45
N VAL A 17 -22.49 9.79 -0.97
CA VAL A 17 -22.42 9.44 0.45
C VAL A 17 -21.95 10.69 1.19
N ASN A 18 -22.90 11.51 1.63
CA ASN A 18 -22.66 12.66 2.51
C ASN A 18 -22.21 12.13 3.87
N GLY A 19 -20.89 12.02 4.07
CA GLY A 19 -20.31 11.54 5.33
C GLY A 19 -18.85 11.89 5.59
N GLN A 20 -18.08 12.34 4.59
CA GLN A 20 -16.70 12.80 4.78
C GLN A 20 -16.50 14.12 4.05
N GLU A 21 -16.33 15.22 4.79
CA GLU A 21 -16.13 16.57 4.22
C GLU A 21 -14.88 16.66 3.32
N ASN A 22 -13.97 15.68 3.41
CA ASN A 22 -12.64 15.73 2.82
C ASN A 22 -12.52 15.09 1.42
N PHE A 23 -13.47 14.24 0.99
CA PHE A 23 -13.43 13.68 -0.36
C PHE A 23 -14.79 13.19 -0.88
N LYS A 24 -14.88 13.08 -2.21
CA LYS A 24 -16.02 12.49 -2.94
C LYS A 24 -15.63 11.16 -3.54
N VAL A 25 -16.54 10.20 -3.53
CA VAL A 25 -16.35 8.88 -4.15
C VAL A 25 -17.26 8.74 -5.35
N PHE A 26 -16.73 8.19 -6.43
CA PHE A 26 -17.45 7.93 -7.66
C PHE A 26 -17.22 6.49 -8.09
N TYR A 27 -18.26 5.85 -8.59
CA TYR A 27 -18.23 4.48 -9.08
C TYR A 27 -18.62 4.46 -10.55
N THR A 28 -18.05 3.53 -11.32
CA THR A 28 -18.61 3.23 -12.65
C THR A 28 -19.95 2.50 -12.52
N ASP A 29 -20.09 1.66 -11.49
CA ASP A 29 -21.32 0.93 -11.17
C ASP A 29 -21.47 0.75 -9.65
N GLU A 30 -22.36 1.54 -9.03
CA GLU A 30 -22.56 1.58 -7.58
C GLU A 30 -23.12 0.28 -6.98
N SER A 31 -23.78 -0.54 -7.82
CA SER A 31 -24.43 -1.77 -7.37
C SER A 31 -23.46 -2.95 -7.23
N LYS A 32 -22.27 -2.84 -7.81
CA LYS A 32 -21.29 -3.93 -7.83
C LYS A 32 -20.51 -4.05 -6.54
N VAL A 33 -20.57 -5.25 -5.97
CA VAL A 33 -19.65 -5.72 -4.94
C VAL A 33 -18.48 -6.44 -5.61
N SER A 34 -17.29 -6.33 -5.03
CA SER A 34 -16.12 -7.07 -5.48
C SER A 34 -16.36 -8.57 -5.36
N ASN A 35 -16.07 -9.32 -6.43
CA ASN A 35 -16.00 -10.78 -6.37
C ASN A 35 -14.65 -11.27 -5.83
N TYR A 36 -13.69 -10.37 -5.63
CA TYR A 36 -12.39 -10.68 -5.05
C TYR A 36 -12.46 -10.58 -3.53
N LYS A 37 -11.99 -11.63 -2.84
CA LYS A 37 -11.91 -11.67 -1.37
C LYS A 37 -10.52 -11.25 -0.91
N PHE A 38 -10.11 -10.03 -1.25
CA PHE A 38 -8.74 -9.58 -0.98
C PHE A 38 -8.39 -9.64 0.49
N ASP A 39 -7.18 -10.15 0.78
CA ASP A 39 -6.57 -10.11 2.09
C ASP A 39 -6.47 -8.67 2.58
N LYS A 40 -6.90 -8.40 3.83
CA LYS A 40 -6.99 -7.04 4.35
C LYS A 40 -5.62 -6.38 4.49
N PHE A 41 -4.66 -7.10 5.08
CA PHE A 41 -3.34 -6.55 5.36
C PHE A 41 -2.56 -6.32 4.07
N ILE A 42 -2.45 -7.35 3.22
CA ILE A 42 -1.69 -7.23 1.97
C ILE A 42 -2.28 -6.14 1.07
N PHE A 43 -3.61 -6.00 1.06
CA PHE A 43 -4.26 -4.93 0.30
C PHE A 43 -3.96 -3.55 0.89
N ALA A 44 -4.07 -3.38 2.20
CA ALA A 44 -3.75 -2.11 2.86
C ALA A 44 -2.28 -1.73 2.63
N HIS A 45 -1.35 -2.65 2.89
CA HIS A 45 0.10 -2.46 2.75
C HIS A 45 0.49 -1.96 1.36
N ASN A 46 0.00 -2.61 0.30
CA ASN A 46 0.36 -2.25 -1.06
C ASN A 46 -0.15 -0.87 -1.49
N PHE A 47 -1.34 -0.47 -1.02
CA PHE A 47 -1.96 0.76 -1.49
C PHE A 47 -1.75 1.97 -0.58
N PHE A 48 -1.59 1.82 0.75
CA PHE A 48 -1.55 2.99 1.63
C PHE A 48 -0.36 3.90 1.33
N ALA A 49 0.83 3.32 1.10
CA ALA A 49 2.04 4.07 0.79
C ALA A 49 1.91 4.80 -0.56
N ASP A 50 1.45 4.09 -1.58
CA ASP A 50 1.38 4.60 -2.94
C ASP A 50 0.20 5.57 -3.14
N ALA A 51 -0.91 5.36 -2.46
CA ALA A 51 -2.09 6.22 -2.53
C ALA A 51 -1.95 7.47 -1.65
N PHE A 52 -1.30 7.39 -0.48
CA PHE A 52 -1.30 8.48 0.49
C PHE A 52 0.06 9.15 0.72
N PHE A 53 1.13 8.37 0.88
CA PHE A 53 2.46 8.92 1.18
C PHE A 53 3.17 9.44 -0.07
N ARG A 54 3.08 8.72 -1.20
CA ARG A 54 3.69 9.16 -2.47
C ARG A 54 2.99 10.38 -3.09
N THR A 55 1.74 10.62 -2.72
CA THR A 55 0.88 11.70 -3.25
C THR A 55 0.71 12.86 -2.27
N ASP A 56 1.34 12.80 -1.10
CA ASP A 56 1.18 13.76 -0.01
C ASP A 56 -0.25 13.90 0.56
N LEU A 57 -1.21 13.02 0.19
CA LEU A 57 -2.57 12.99 0.75
C LEU A 57 -2.59 12.64 2.23
N TYR A 58 -1.57 11.94 2.75
CA TYR A 58 -1.47 11.64 4.18
C TYR A 58 -1.44 12.90 5.07
N ASN A 59 -1.13 14.08 4.52
CA ASN A 59 -1.20 15.35 5.25
C ASN A 59 -2.62 15.92 5.34
N GLN A 60 -3.56 15.39 4.56
CA GLN A 60 -4.94 15.88 4.43
C GLN A 60 -5.97 14.90 5.01
N LEU A 61 -5.56 13.65 5.21
CA LEU A 61 -6.42 12.55 5.63
C LEU A 61 -5.99 12.03 6.99
N ASN A 62 -6.96 11.71 7.84
CA ASN A 62 -6.73 10.94 9.06
C ASN A 62 -6.82 9.43 8.80
N ALA A 63 -6.50 8.63 9.82
CA ALA A 63 -6.50 7.16 9.71
C ALA A 63 -7.87 6.56 9.33
N ASN A 64 -8.97 7.09 9.85
CA ASN A 64 -10.33 6.63 9.50
C ASN A 64 -10.64 6.88 8.03
N GLU A 65 -10.18 8.00 7.48
CA GLU A 65 -10.39 8.34 6.08
C GLU A 65 -9.55 7.47 5.15
N MET A 66 -8.27 7.27 5.49
CA MET A 66 -7.40 6.35 4.76
C MET A 66 -7.95 4.92 4.79
N ALA A 67 -8.38 4.43 5.96
CA ALA A 67 -9.01 3.12 6.11
C ALA A 67 -10.31 3.01 5.29
N ALA A 68 -11.18 4.03 5.33
CA ALA A 68 -12.42 4.06 4.56
C ALA A 68 -12.17 3.99 3.05
N ILE A 69 -11.15 4.70 2.54
CA ILE A 69 -10.75 4.64 1.12
C ILE A 69 -10.29 3.22 0.77
N ILE A 70 -9.34 2.67 1.54
CA ILE A 70 -8.80 1.33 1.32
C ILE A 70 -9.91 0.28 1.33
N GLU A 71 -10.78 0.31 2.34
CA GLU A 71 -11.87 -0.66 2.47
C GLU A 71 -12.92 -0.50 1.35
N THR A 72 -13.24 0.73 0.97
CA THR A 72 -14.15 1.01 -0.15
C THR A 72 -13.62 0.39 -1.43
N VAL A 73 -12.32 0.57 -1.73
CA VAL A 73 -11.71 -0.06 -2.90
C VAL A 73 -11.76 -1.58 -2.78
N ARG A 74 -11.28 -2.13 -1.67
CA ARG A 74 -11.18 -3.57 -1.43
C ARG A 74 -12.53 -4.28 -1.61
N GLN A 75 -13.61 -3.68 -1.11
CA GLN A 75 -14.96 -4.26 -1.11
C GLN A 75 -15.72 -4.09 -2.41
N LYS A 76 -15.44 -3.04 -3.20
CA LYS A 76 -16.29 -2.68 -4.36
C LYS A 76 -15.60 -2.81 -5.72
N ILE A 77 -14.27 -2.85 -5.77
CA ILE A 77 -13.55 -2.90 -7.04
C ILE A 77 -13.83 -4.22 -7.77
N SER A 78 -14.15 -4.17 -9.05
CA SER A 78 -14.44 -5.38 -9.84
C SER A 78 -14.22 -5.15 -11.34
N LYS A 79 -14.34 -6.22 -12.14
CA LYS A 79 -14.33 -6.10 -13.61
C LYS A 79 -15.48 -5.18 -14.05
N GLY A 80 -15.11 -4.00 -14.56
CA GLY A 80 -16.07 -2.97 -14.97
C GLY A 80 -16.68 -2.16 -13.82
N ASN A 81 -16.06 -2.14 -12.63
CA ASN A 81 -16.35 -1.14 -11.60
C ASN A 81 -15.04 -0.46 -11.17
N ALA A 82 -14.71 0.66 -11.81
CA ALA A 82 -13.63 1.51 -11.34
C ALA A 82 -14.13 2.45 -10.24
N ILE A 83 -13.26 2.76 -9.29
CA ILE A 83 -13.57 3.60 -8.13
C ILE A 83 -12.65 4.80 -8.17
N LYS A 84 -13.24 5.99 -8.10
CA LYS A 84 -12.52 7.25 -8.13
C LYS A 84 -12.80 8.04 -6.87
N PHE A 85 -11.76 8.57 -6.26
CA PHE A 85 -11.82 9.52 -5.16
C PHE A 85 -11.37 10.89 -5.65
N GLU A 86 -12.10 11.95 -5.30
CA GLU A 86 -11.67 13.34 -5.51
C GLU A 86 -11.56 14.09 -4.20
N PHE A 87 -10.41 14.73 -3.99
CA PHE A 87 -10.11 15.53 -2.80
C PHE A 87 -10.00 17.00 -3.22
N PRO A 88 -10.91 17.88 -2.74
CA PRO A 88 -10.84 19.30 -3.02
C PRO A 88 -9.48 19.89 -2.63
N GLN A 89 -8.88 20.70 -3.52
CA GLN A 89 -7.64 21.42 -3.23
C GLN A 89 -7.87 22.93 -3.29
N LYS A 90 -7.24 23.68 -2.39
CA LYS A 90 -7.26 25.14 -2.46
C LYS A 90 -6.28 25.62 -3.55
N ASP A 91 -6.77 26.44 -4.47
CA ASP A 91 -6.00 27.10 -5.53
C ASP A 91 -5.20 26.14 -6.45
N LYS A 92 -5.63 24.87 -6.53
CA LYS A 92 -5.00 23.80 -7.32
C LYS A 92 -6.09 22.87 -7.89
N PRO A 93 -5.79 22.08 -8.92
CA PRO A 93 -6.68 21.00 -9.35
C PRO A 93 -6.98 20.05 -8.19
N ASN A 94 -8.19 19.53 -8.12
CA ASN A 94 -8.55 18.49 -7.15
C ASN A 94 -7.59 17.30 -7.30
N ALA A 95 -7.16 16.75 -6.17
CA ALA A 95 -6.41 15.51 -6.18
C ALA A 95 -7.35 14.35 -6.53
N ARG A 96 -6.82 13.36 -7.25
CA ARG A 96 -7.60 12.20 -7.71
C ARG A 96 -6.84 10.91 -7.42
N LEU A 97 -7.54 9.92 -6.89
CA LEU A 97 -7.11 8.53 -6.88
C LEU A 97 -8.13 7.73 -7.69
N ILE A 98 -7.66 6.95 -8.66
CA ILE A 98 -8.51 6.09 -9.49
C ILE A 98 -7.99 4.67 -9.38
N PHE A 99 -8.87 3.77 -9.00
CA PHE A 99 -8.59 2.34 -8.91
C PHE A 99 -9.44 1.60 -9.96
N SER A 100 -8.79 0.77 -10.76
CA SER A 100 -9.46 -0.06 -11.77
C SER A 100 -8.83 -1.44 -11.87
N ILE A 101 -9.54 -2.39 -12.47
CA ILE A 101 -9.02 -3.71 -12.79
C ILE A 101 -8.88 -3.84 -14.30
N GLU A 102 -7.69 -4.21 -14.75
CA GLU A 102 -7.47 -4.73 -16.09
C GLU A 102 -7.47 -6.26 -16.01
N PRO A 103 -8.57 -6.93 -16.41
CA PRO A 103 -8.72 -8.36 -16.22
C PRO A 103 -7.90 -9.21 -17.20
N GLU A 104 -7.49 -8.65 -18.34
CA GLU A 104 -6.94 -9.41 -19.46
C GLU A 104 -5.55 -8.91 -19.84
N THR A 105 -4.58 -9.10 -18.94
CA THR A 105 -3.15 -8.95 -19.26
C THR A 105 -2.48 -10.29 -19.55
N LYS A 106 -1.27 -10.23 -20.12
CA LYS A 106 -0.44 -11.41 -20.40
C LYS A 106 -0.20 -12.29 -19.17
N ASP A 107 0.00 -11.68 -18.00
CA ASP A 107 0.46 -12.36 -16.78
C ASP A 107 -0.65 -12.48 -15.71
N GLY A 108 -1.90 -12.22 -16.12
CA GLY A 108 -3.11 -12.31 -15.29
C GLY A 108 -3.74 -10.95 -14.98
N PRO A 109 -4.84 -10.93 -14.22
CA PRO A 109 -5.52 -9.69 -13.86
C PRO A 109 -4.65 -8.80 -12.97
N ILE A 110 -4.74 -7.49 -13.16
CA ILE A 110 -4.05 -6.48 -12.34
C ILE A 110 -5.02 -5.44 -11.78
N ILE A 111 -4.70 -4.89 -10.61
CA ILE A 111 -5.27 -3.62 -10.14
C ILE A 111 -4.34 -2.50 -10.57
N ILE A 112 -4.91 -1.40 -11.07
CA ILE A 112 -4.21 -0.18 -11.42
C ILE A 112 -4.65 0.92 -10.46
N LEU A 113 -3.69 1.60 -9.83
CA LEU A 113 -3.85 2.86 -9.14
C LEU A 113 -3.27 3.96 -10.04
N SER A 114 -4.09 4.93 -10.44
CA SER A 114 -3.63 6.14 -11.12
C SER A 114 -4.05 7.40 -10.38
N THR A 115 -3.22 8.44 -10.47
CA THR A 115 -3.44 9.71 -9.79
C THR A 115 -3.03 10.86 -10.70
N ASN A 116 -3.57 12.05 -10.47
CA ASN A 116 -3.12 13.25 -11.16
C ASN A 116 -1.95 13.96 -10.44
N PHE A 117 -1.18 13.21 -9.64
CA PHE A 117 0.00 13.71 -8.95
C PHE A 117 1.22 13.60 -9.89
N ASP A 118 1.77 14.73 -10.31
CA ASP A 118 2.97 14.78 -11.12
C ASP A 118 4.20 14.42 -10.26
N GLN A 119 4.84 13.30 -10.60
CA GLN A 119 5.93 12.73 -9.81
C GLN A 119 7.21 13.61 -9.80
N LYS A 120 7.37 14.49 -10.80
CA LYS A 120 8.57 15.32 -10.97
C LYS A 120 8.45 16.63 -10.19
N THR A 121 7.29 17.27 -10.29
CA THR A 121 6.99 18.55 -9.65
C THR A 121 6.40 18.40 -8.26
N ARG A 122 5.95 17.19 -7.90
CA ARG A 122 5.27 16.84 -6.65
C ARG A 122 4.02 17.69 -6.39
N LYS A 123 3.19 17.86 -7.43
CA LYS A 123 1.97 18.67 -7.39
C LYS A 123 0.85 17.98 -8.16
N TYR A 124 -0.38 18.30 -7.79
CA TYR A 124 -1.56 17.90 -8.57
C TYR A 124 -1.70 18.78 -9.81
N THR A 125 -1.86 18.14 -10.97
CA THR A 125 -1.94 18.81 -12.28
C THR A 125 -3.18 18.37 -13.05
N GLU A 126 -3.55 19.15 -14.06
CA GLU A 126 -4.52 18.72 -15.08
C GLU A 126 -3.85 18.04 -16.27
N ASP A 127 -2.56 18.32 -16.49
CA ASP A 127 -1.74 17.72 -17.56
C ASP A 127 -1.24 16.33 -17.17
N ASP A 128 -1.30 15.39 -18.11
CA ASP A 128 -1.19 13.93 -17.92
C ASP A 128 0.22 13.37 -18.19
N THR A 129 1.24 14.23 -18.23
CA THR A 129 2.57 13.83 -18.74
C THR A 129 3.41 13.01 -17.77
N ASN A 130 3.30 13.22 -16.45
CA ASN A 130 4.11 12.50 -15.44
C ASN A 130 3.28 11.99 -14.25
N HIS A 131 2.02 11.62 -14.51
CA HIS A 131 1.13 11.11 -13.48
C HIS A 131 1.62 9.80 -12.86
N LEU A 132 1.43 9.70 -11.54
CA LEU A 132 1.72 8.48 -10.81
C LEU A 132 0.76 7.36 -11.23
N VAL A 133 1.31 6.30 -11.82
CA VAL A 133 0.61 5.05 -12.08
C VAL A 133 1.33 3.90 -11.40
N ARG A 134 0.56 3.03 -10.76
CA ARG A 134 1.02 1.81 -10.08
C ARG A 134 0.10 0.66 -10.45
N TRP A 135 0.65 -0.54 -10.53
CA TRP A 135 -0.14 -1.73 -10.77
C TRP A 135 0.37 -2.93 -9.97
N TYR A 136 -0.56 -3.81 -9.65
CA TYR A 136 -0.37 -4.95 -8.76
C TYR A 136 -1.06 -6.16 -9.37
N PHE A 137 -0.39 -7.31 -9.38
CA PHE A 137 -0.98 -8.56 -9.83
C PHE A 137 -1.99 -9.08 -8.82
N ILE A 138 -3.11 -9.58 -9.31
CA ILE A 138 -4.06 -10.31 -8.49
C ILE A 138 -3.71 -11.79 -8.54
N LYS A 139 -3.28 -12.36 -7.41
CA LYS A 139 -2.94 -13.78 -7.24
C LYS A 139 -3.80 -14.38 -6.12
N GLY A 140 -4.91 -15.03 -6.49
CA GLY A 140 -5.89 -15.51 -5.52
C GLY A 140 -6.56 -14.36 -4.78
N ASN A 141 -6.37 -14.29 -3.46
CA ASN A 141 -6.80 -13.18 -2.60
C ASN A 141 -5.73 -12.10 -2.39
N LEU A 142 -4.54 -12.24 -2.98
CA LEU A 142 -3.43 -11.32 -2.78
C LEU A 142 -3.34 -10.29 -3.91
N VAL A 143 -2.90 -9.09 -3.55
CA VAL A 143 -2.44 -8.06 -4.50
C VAL A 143 -0.93 -7.94 -4.35
N ILE A 144 -0.18 -8.27 -5.40
CA ILE A 144 1.26 -8.39 -5.35
C ILE A 144 1.88 -7.30 -6.20
N TYR A 145 2.72 -6.45 -5.61
CA TYR A 145 3.48 -5.49 -6.39
C TYR A 145 4.41 -6.25 -7.34
N ARG A 146 4.55 -5.79 -8.59
CA ARG A 146 5.30 -6.50 -9.64
C ARG A 146 6.75 -6.87 -9.28
N LYS A 147 7.37 -6.14 -8.33
CA LYS A 147 8.74 -6.41 -7.85
C LYS A 147 8.81 -7.44 -6.72
N ASN A 148 7.67 -7.83 -6.17
CA ASN A 148 7.57 -8.77 -5.06
C ASN A 148 7.08 -10.15 -5.53
N LEU A 149 6.93 -10.35 -6.85
CA LEU A 149 6.69 -11.69 -7.38
C LEU A 149 7.90 -12.57 -7.07
N PHE A 150 7.66 -13.76 -6.55
CA PHE A 150 8.74 -14.62 -6.12
C PHE A 150 9.68 -14.99 -7.26
N SER A 151 10.99 -14.84 -7.03
CA SER A 151 12.04 -15.34 -7.89
C SER A 151 13.01 -16.19 -7.08
N LYS A 152 13.20 -17.44 -7.52
CA LYS A 152 14.19 -18.33 -6.93
C LYS A 152 15.61 -17.79 -7.08
N GLU A 153 15.90 -17.09 -8.18
CA GLU A 153 17.20 -16.45 -8.40
C GLU A 153 17.45 -15.34 -7.38
N GLU A 154 16.43 -14.52 -7.07
CA GLU A 154 16.55 -13.47 -6.06
C GLU A 154 16.66 -14.06 -4.65
N GLU A 155 15.87 -15.10 -4.33
CA GLU A 155 15.99 -15.84 -3.06
C GLU A 155 17.42 -16.37 -2.86
N GLU A 156 17.97 -17.08 -3.85
CA GLU A 156 19.32 -17.63 -3.80
C GLU A 156 20.39 -16.53 -3.65
N LYS A 157 20.19 -15.38 -4.32
CA LYS A 157 21.06 -14.22 -4.20
C LYS A 157 21.04 -13.65 -2.78
N PHE A 158 19.86 -13.36 -2.22
CA PHE A 158 19.74 -12.79 -0.87
C PHE A 158 20.28 -13.73 0.20
N ILE A 159 20.07 -15.05 0.06
CA ILE A 159 20.69 -16.05 0.93
C ILE A 159 22.22 -15.96 0.88
N LYS A 160 22.80 -15.90 -0.33
CA LYS A 160 24.26 -15.84 -0.52
C LYS A 160 24.87 -14.54 0.02
N GLU A 161 24.16 -13.43 -0.11
CA GLU A 161 24.58 -12.10 0.33
C GLU A 161 24.24 -11.82 1.81
N ASN A 162 23.52 -12.74 2.47
CA ASN A 162 23.04 -12.61 3.86
C ASN A 162 22.12 -11.40 4.06
N GLU A 163 21.35 -11.04 3.04
CA GLU A 163 20.39 -9.93 3.04
C GLU A 163 19.08 -10.35 3.72
N THR A 164 19.12 -10.46 5.04
CA THR A 164 18.00 -10.99 5.84
C THR A 164 16.73 -10.14 5.69
N GLY A 165 16.87 -8.81 5.58
CA GLY A 165 15.72 -7.91 5.38
C GLY A 165 15.03 -8.12 4.04
N ASP A 166 15.81 -8.27 2.97
CA ASP A 166 15.26 -8.54 1.63
C ASP A 166 14.54 -9.91 1.58
N LEU A 167 15.04 -10.92 2.30
CA LEU A 167 14.35 -12.21 2.44
C LEU A 167 13.02 -12.08 3.18
N VAL A 168 12.96 -11.24 4.22
CA VAL A 168 11.71 -10.98 4.95
C VAL A 168 10.67 -10.34 4.02
N GLU A 169 11.04 -9.29 3.27
CA GLU A 169 10.13 -8.65 2.31
C GLU A 169 9.68 -9.63 1.22
N LEU A 170 10.63 -10.40 0.65
CA LEU A 170 10.33 -11.39 -0.39
C LEU A 170 9.27 -12.39 0.10
N TYR A 171 9.48 -13.01 1.27
CA TYR A 171 8.57 -14.04 1.76
C TYR A 171 7.25 -13.51 2.32
N MET A 172 7.22 -12.29 2.85
CA MET A 172 5.99 -11.74 3.44
C MET A 172 5.01 -11.23 2.38
N PHE A 173 5.53 -10.79 1.22
CA PHE A 173 4.74 -10.13 0.19
C PHE A 173 4.73 -10.86 -1.16
N ASP A 174 5.21 -12.10 -1.23
CA ASP A 174 5.09 -12.95 -2.41
C ASP A 174 3.72 -13.64 -2.53
N GLU A 175 3.55 -14.37 -3.62
CA GLU A 175 2.35 -15.17 -3.88
C GLU A 175 2.40 -16.60 -3.28
N ILE A 176 3.49 -16.99 -2.61
CA ILE A 176 3.75 -18.36 -2.13
C ILE A 176 3.51 -18.40 -0.61
N ILE A 177 2.26 -18.63 -0.21
CA ILE A 177 1.82 -18.66 1.19
C ILE A 177 2.69 -19.55 2.11
N GLN A 178 3.25 -20.63 1.59
CA GLN A 178 4.13 -21.53 2.35
C GLN A 178 5.43 -20.85 2.81
N ASN A 179 5.89 -19.79 2.13
CA ASN A 179 7.07 -19.02 2.52
C ASN A 179 6.85 -18.22 3.80
N ASN A 180 5.60 -17.91 4.19
CA ASN A 180 5.29 -17.14 5.40
C ASN A 180 5.88 -17.75 6.68
N ILE A 181 6.09 -19.08 6.73
CA ILE A 181 6.72 -19.76 7.88
C ILE A 181 8.18 -19.34 8.10
N LYS A 182 8.83 -18.78 7.08
CA LYS A 182 10.23 -18.32 7.12
C LYS A 182 10.37 -16.92 7.68
N VAL A 183 9.29 -16.13 7.70
CA VAL A 183 9.32 -14.69 8.03
C VAL A 183 9.72 -14.43 9.49
N GLU A 184 9.00 -15.01 10.45
CA GLU A 184 9.26 -14.77 11.89
C GLU A 184 10.69 -15.16 12.33
N PRO A 185 11.24 -16.34 11.93
CA PRO A 185 12.64 -16.67 12.24
C PRO A 185 13.65 -15.62 11.75
N LEU A 186 13.47 -15.09 10.54
CA LEU A 186 14.37 -14.09 9.96
C LEU A 186 14.29 -12.75 10.72
N ILE A 187 13.07 -12.32 11.06
CA ILE A 187 12.85 -11.11 11.88
C ILE A 187 13.53 -11.27 13.25
N ASN A 188 13.35 -12.42 13.90
CA ASN A 188 13.99 -12.71 15.18
C ASN A 188 15.51 -12.69 15.08
N GLN A 189 16.07 -13.21 13.98
CA GLN A 189 17.51 -13.12 13.69
C GLN A 189 17.97 -11.67 13.56
N MET A 190 17.25 -10.82 12.82
CA MET A 190 17.59 -9.40 12.66
C MET A 190 17.60 -8.65 14.00
N LEU A 191 16.60 -8.89 14.85
CA LEU A 191 16.47 -8.21 16.13
C LEU A 191 17.50 -8.71 17.17
N ALA A 192 17.84 -10.01 17.13
CA ALA A 192 18.81 -10.63 18.02
C ALA A 192 20.28 -10.35 17.63
N ASP A 193 20.55 -9.92 16.40
CA ASP A 193 21.91 -9.62 15.95
C ASP A 193 22.51 -8.45 16.73
N ILE A 194 23.59 -8.75 17.47
CA ILE A 194 24.34 -7.77 18.26
C ILE A 194 25.14 -6.80 17.39
N ASN A 195 25.46 -7.19 16.15
CA ASN A 195 26.22 -6.40 15.19
C ASN A 195 25.31 -5.59 14.25
N ALA A 196 24.00 -5.81 14.28
CA ALA A 196 23.05 -5.06 13.47
C ALA A 196 23.09 -3.57 13.81
N THR A 197 23.17 -2.75 12.76
CA THR A 197 23.08 -1.29 12.84
C THR A 197 21.74 -0.84 13.39
N ALA A 198 21.66 0.40 13.87
CA ALA A 198 20.38 0.97 14.31
C ALA A 198 19.33 0.99 13.19
N ILE A 199 19.75 1.20 11.94
CA ILE A 199 18.84 1.16 10.78
C ILE A 199 18.30 -0.26 10.55
N GLN A 200 19.17 -1.27 10.57
CA GLN A 200 18.73 -2.67 10.44
C GLN A 200 17.75 -3.08 11.56
N LYS A 201 17.99 -2.63 12.80
CA LYS A 201 17.05 -2.88 13.92
C LYS A 201 15.74 -2.13 13.74
N LEU A 202 15.76 -0.90 13.22
CA LEU A 202 14.54 -0.15 12.90
C LEU A 202 13.69 -0.92 11.88
N TYR A 203 14.29 -1.45 10.82
CA TYR A 203 13.59 -2.31 9.86
C TYR A 203 13.12 -3.64 10.48
N GLY A 204 13.92 -4.25 11.36
CA GLY A 204 13.50 -5.44 12.10
C GLY A 204 12.20 -5.21 12.89
N TYR A 205 12.07 -4.08 13.59
CA TYR A 205 10.83 -3.73 14.28
C TYR A 205 9.68 -3.43 13.31
N LEU A 206 9.95 -2.78 12.17
CA LEU A 206 8.95 -2.53 11.13
C LEU A 206 8.38 -3.86 10.61
N TYR A 207 9.25 -4.76 10.17
CA TYR A 207 8.84 -6.06 9.66
C TYR A 207 8.15 -6.92 10.71
N GLN A 208 8.55 -6.83 11.98
CA GLN A 208 7.85 -7.52 13.06
C GLN A 208 6.41 -7.00 13.22
N GLN A 209 6.21 -5.69 13.14
CA GLN A 209 4.87 -5.10 13.19
C GLN A 209 4.03 -5.56 12.00
N GLU A 210 4.57 -5.44 10.79
CA GLU A 210 3.93 -5.87 9.54
C GLU A 210 3.57 -7.36 9.58
N TYR A 211 4.48 -8.21 10.07
CA TYR A 211 4.21 -9.63 10.27
C TYR A 211 3.04 -9.86 11.22
N PHE A 212 3.02 -9.23 12.40
CA PHE A 212 1.92 -9.39 13.34
C PHE A 212 0.59 -8.86 12.80
N LEU A 213 0.60 -7.75 12.05
CA LEU A 213 -0.58 -7.25 11.33
C LEU A 213 -1.08 -8.27 10.30
N SER A 214 -0.17 -8.90 9.54
CA SER A 214 -0.49 -9.89 8.50
C SER A 214 -1.19 -11.14 9.04
N ILE A 215 -0.89 -11.53 10.29
CA ILE A 215 -1.50 -12.68 10.95
C ILE A 215 -2.56 -12.29 11.99
N ASN A 216 -3.05 -11.05 11.94
CA ASN A 216 -4.10 -10.50 12.81
C ASN A 216 -3.78 -10.57 14.32
N LYS A 217 -2.50 -10.46 14.70
CA LYS A 217 -2.04 -10.37 16.09
C LYS A 217 -1.91 -8.91 16.52
N MET A 218 -3.07 -8.26 16.75
CA MET A 218 -3.13 -6.81 16.96
C MET A 218 -2.44 -6.33 18.25
N ASP A 219 -2.52 -7.10 19.34
CA ASP A 219 -1.89 -6.74 20.61
C ASP A 219 -0.35 -6.77 20.48
N GLU A 220 0.19 -7.79 19.82
CA GLU A 220 1.60 -7.88 19.51
C GLU A 220 2.05 -6.79 18.53
N ALA A 221 1.24 -6.48 17.52
CA ALA A 221 1.50 -5.37 16.59
C ALA A 221 1.53 -4.02 17.32
N GLU A 222 0.62 -3.76 18.27
CA GLU A 222 0.59 -2.53 19.06
C GLU A 222 1.84 -2.42 19.95
N LYS A 223 2.24 -3.53 20.58
CA LYS A 223 3.47 -3.59 21.37
C LYS A 223 4.70 -3.30 20.52
N THR A 224 4.84 -3.96 19.36
CA THR A 224 5.96 -3.74 18.45
C THR A 224 5.95 -2.32 17.88
N ASN A 225 4.78 -1.75 17.57
CA ASN A 225 4.67 -0.35 17.13
C ASN A 225 5.22 0.60 18.20
N LYS A 226 4.89 0.38 19.48
CA LYS A 226 5.45 1.16 20.59
C LYS A 226 6.97 1.00 20.68
N GLU A 227 7.49 -0.22 20.61
CA GLU A 227 8.93 -0.52 20.63
C GLU A 227 9.67 0.16 19.46
N LEU A 228 9.10 0.13 18.25
CA LEU A 228 9.62 0.84 17.08
C LEU A 228 9.73 2.35 17.33
N ASN A 229 8.67 2.95 17.86
CA ASN A 229 8.61 4.39 18.14
C ASN A 229 9.64 4.79 19.21
N GLU A 230 9.74 4.03 20.29
CA GLU A 230 10.73 4.24 21.36
C GLU A 230 12.16 4.09 20.84
N PHE A 231 12.42 3.04 20.04
CA PHE A 231 13.71 2.78 19.44
C PHE A 231 14.13 3.90 18.48
N TYR A 232 13.24 4.36 17.59
CA TYR A 232 13.51 5.49 16.71
C TYR A 232 13.85 6.75 17.52
N ASN A 233 13.01 7.14 18.48
CA ASN A 233 13.20 8.37 19.25
C ASN A 233 14.53 8.39 20.02
N LYS A 234 14.97 7.23 20.53
CA LYS A 234 16.24 7.09 21.24
C LYS A 234 17.46 7.29 20.33
N ASN A 235 17.34 6.94 19.05
CA ASN A 235 18.47 6.90 18.11
C ASN A 235 18.43 8.02 17.06
N GLU A 236 17.33 8.78 16.96
CA GLU A 236 17.18 9.89 16.02
C GLU A 236 18.28 10.94 16.20
N GLY A 237 18.91 11.33 15.09
CA GLY A 237 19.98 12.32 15.06
C GLY A 237 21.33 11.81 15.58
N ALA A 238 21.40 10.60 16.11
CA ALA A 238 22.63 9.95 16.55
C ALA A 238 23.03 8.79 15.61
N ALA A 239 22.21 7.74 15.58
CA ALA A 239 22.45 6.54 14.76
C ALA A 239 21.41 6.36 13.65
N ILE A 240 20.31 7.12 13.70
CA ILE A 240 19.25 7.14 12.69
C ILE A 240 19.08 8.57 12.19
N GLU A 241 19.23 8.78 10.89
CA GLU A 241 19.03 10.09 10.27
C GLU A 241 17.56 10.50 10.32
N LYS A 242 17.28 11.80 10.42
CA LYS A 242 15.90 12.35 10.43
C LYS A 242 15.08 12.01 9.17
N SER A 243 15.75 11.68 8.07
CA SER A 243 15.12 11.20 6.83
C SER A 243 14.29 9.92 7.06
N TYR A 244 14.66 9.09 8.05
CA TYR A 244 13.94 7.87 8.44
C TYR A 244 12.66 8.14 9.23
N LEU A 245 12.35 9.40 9.58
CA LEU A 245 11.07 9.76 10.21
C LEU A 245 9.88 9.29 9.36
N ILE A 246 10.04 9.23 8.04
CA ILE A 246 8.99 8.76 7.14
C ILE A 246 8.62 7.30 7.42
N ILE A 247 9.59 6.43 7.76
CA ILE A 247 9.35 5.02 8.07
C ILE A 247 8.47 4.90 9.32
N LYS A 248 8.85 5.61 10.39
CA LYS A 248 8.06 5.67 11.63
C LYS A 248 6.63 6.16 11.36
N LYS A 249 6.47 7.20 10.53
CA LYS A 249 5.14 7.74 10.17
C LYS A 249 4.32 6.73 9.37
N MET A 250 4.93 6.03 8.42
CA MET A 250 4.27 5.00 7.63
C MET A 250 3.85 3.81 8.49
N ALA A 251 4.74 3.31 9.34
CA ALA A 251 4.45 2.22 10.28
C ALA A 251 3.26 2.55 11.19
N ASN A 252 3.24 3.77 11.76
CA ASN A 252 2.13 4.21 12.62
C ASN A 252 0.82 4.35 11.82
N ALA A 253 0.88 4.93 10.62
CA ALA A 253 -0.30 5.10 9.79
C ALA A 253 -0.90 3.75 9.37
N GLU A 254 -0.06 2.79 8.98
CA GLU A 254 -0.49 1.44 8.62
C GLU A 254 -1.10 0.71 9.83
N PHE A 255 -0.47 0.78 11.00
CA PHE A 255 -1.03 0.23 12.24
C PHE A 255 -2.42 0.80 12.55
N GLU A 256 -2.58 2.12 12.53
CA GLU A 256 -3.86 2.77 12.81
C GLU A 256 -4.94 2.40 11.77
N ILE A 257 -4.56 2.34 10.49
CA ILE A 257 -5.46 1.86 9.42
C ILE A 257 -5.90 0.43 9.72
N MET A 258 -4.97 -0.47 10.01
CA MET A 258 -5.26 -1.88 10.28
C MET A 258 -6.11 -2.08 11.54
N LYS A 259 -5.91 -1.26 12.58
CA LYS A 259 -6.74 -1.25 13.79
C LYS A 259 -8.21 -0.90 13.49
N ILE A 260 -8.46 -0.05 12.51
CA ILE A 260 -9.81 0.34 12.07
C ILE A 260 -10.43 -0.71 11.15
N LEU A 261 -9.61 -1.41 10.35
CA LEU A 261 -10.06 -2.45 9.43
C LEU A 261 -10.33 -3.81 10.09
N HIS A 262 -9.88 -4.00 11.34
CA HIS A 262 -10.08 -5.23 12.11
C HIS A 262 -11.53 -5.34 12.61
#